data_AF-A0A938HQW8-F1
#
_entry.id   AF-A0A938HQW8-F1
#
_cell.length_a   1.000
_cell.length_b   1.000
_cell.length_c   1.000
_cell.angle_alpha   90.00
_cell.angle_beta   90.00
_cell.angle_gamma   90.00
#
_symmetry.space_group_name_H-M   'P 1'
#
loop_
_entity.id
_entity.type
_entity.pdbx_description
1 polymer ?
#
loop_
_entity_poly.entity_id
_entity_poly.type
_entity_poly.pdbx_seq_one_letter_code
_entity_poly.pdbx_strand_id
1 'polypeptide(L)'
;MSPLHHAGRELELVRGKSLFDYADELGLRLPASCGRAGDCHECIVEVLRGMEALTPPAAAEAFLSGSYRLACQARVTSTDANIEFASLRRQAQILTRGMRREFSPEPLTVRRGHDVFYLGGPGGSRDPERVGRWPGGLYGVALDAGTTTVVANLVDLERARTVYTASFENPQCFGGSDVMHRISYDTGPFRGELKAAIISRLNFEIGDMCGRTGIPSEHICEMVVVGNSTMRDIFFGLDVRSIGLKPFRSVTEYEFERGERESTALSVNAGELGVAIRPEATVYGAPLIGSHVGADAAAGVLAVGMDEEDETVMFVDVGTNTEVVVGNRHRLLAASCPAGPAFEGGGIAFAMPGYEGAVERLSLRDGSVEYRTIADKPPQGICGSGLIDLLAELRRTGRMSEMGAFTDGSAEFAFVPEKGMTLSRTDVSALAQAKAANYSGQSI
;
A
#
# COMPACT_ATOMS: atom_id res chain seq x y z
N MET A 1 -30.56 6.57 21.41
CA MET A 1 -30.01 6.79 20.07
C MET A 1 -28.65 6.16 20.04
N SER A 2 -28.42 5.33 19.03
CA SER A 2 -27.14 4.66 18.81
C SER A 2 -26.15 5.66 18.20
N PRO A 3 -24.92 5.82 18.72
CA PRO A 3 -23.97 6.78 18.17
C PRO A 3 -23.23 6.26 16.93
N LEU A 4 -22.62 7.20 16.19
CA LEU A 4 -21.54 6.90 15.27
C LEU A 4 -20.23 6.82 16.06
N HIS A 5 -19.54 5.69 15.98
CA HIS A 5 -18.22 5.52 16.57
C HIS A 5 -17.14 5.74 15.52
N HIS A 6 -16.12 6.52 15.88
CA HIS A 6 -14.90 6.62 15.07
C HIS A 6 -13.69 6.93 15.95
N ALA A 7 -12.70 6.02 15.98
CA ALA A 7 -11.43 6.20 16.71
C ALA A 7 -11.61 6.66 18.18
N GLY A 8 -12.61 6.12 18.88
CA GLY A 8 -12.91 6.45 20.28
C GLY A 8 -13.73 7.73 20.50
N ARG A 9 -14.22 8.38 19.44
CA ARG A 9 -15.20 9.47 19.50
C ARG A 9 -16.60 8.96 19.18
N GLU A 10 -17.60 9.56 19.83
CA GLU A 10 -19.02 9.30 19.60
C GLU A 10 -19.68 10.57 19.03
N LEU A 11 -20.38 10.41 17.91
CA LEU A 11 -21.21 11.46 17.31
C LEU A 11 -22.68 11.00 17.30
N GLU A 12 -23.60 11.95 17.45
CA GLU A 12 -25.03 11.68 17.37
C GLU A 12 -25.43 11.34 15.92
N LEU A 13 -26.16 10.24 15.73
CA LEU A 13 -26.70 9.88 14.42
C LEU A 13 -27.90 10.76 14.05
N VAL A 14 -27.76 11.50 12.96
CA VAL A 14 -28.79 12.30 12.30
C VAL A 14 -29.22 11.64 10.99
N ARG A 15 -30.52 11.34 10.87
CA ARG A 15 -31.10 10.77 9.65
C ARG A 15 -30.90 11.69 8.45
N GLY A 16 -30.53 11.11 7.30
CA GLY A 16 -30.27 11.83 6.04
C GLY A 16 -28.85 12.40 5.90
N LYS A 17 -28.11 12.52 7.01
CA LYS A 17 -26.71 12.94 7.02
C LYS A 17 -25.83 11.85 6.40
N SER A 18 -24.87 12.24 5.56
CA SER A 18 -23.99 11.30 4.87
C SER A 18 -22.77 10.93 5.72
N LEU A 19 -22.14 9.79 5.44
CA LEU A 19 -20.86 9.43 6.04
C LEU A 19 -19.77 10.48 5.74
N PHE A 20 -19.87 11.17 4.59
CA PHE A 20 -18.98 12.29 4.27
C PHE A 20 -19.15 13.46 5.24
N ASP A 21 -20.39 13.81 5.60
CA ASP A 21 -20.65 14.91 6.53
C ASP A 21 -20.10 14.58 7.94
N TYR A 22 -20.20 13.31 8.37
CA TYR A 22 -19.53 12.87 9.60
C TYR A 22 -18.01 12.88 9.48
N ALA A 23 -17.46 12.52 8.32
CA ALA A 23 -16.03 12.59 8.07
C ALA A 23 -15.51 14.02 8.24
N ASP A 24 -16.20 15.02 7.69
CA ASP A 24 -15.86 16.44 7.88
C ASP A 24 -15.85 16.85 9.36
N GLU A 25 -16.88 16.46 10.12
CA GLU A 25 -16.99 16.76 11.56
C GLU A 25 -15.90 16.08 12.40
N LEU A 26 -15.49 14.89 11.99
CA LEU A 26 -14.38 14.16 12.60
C LEU A 26 -13.01 14.73 12.19
N GLY A 27 -12.97 15.63 11.19
CA GLY A 27 -11.74 16.13 10.59
C GLY A 27 -11.05 15.13 9.66
N LEU A 28 -11.75 14.07 9.26
CA LEU A 28 -11.31 13.08 8.28
C LEU A 28 -11.42 13.71 6.88
N ARG A 29 -10.30 14.16 6.33
CA ARG A 29 -10.26 14.71 4.98
C ARG A 29 -10.42 13.58 3.95
N LEU A 30 -11.63 13.45 3.40
CA LEU A 30 -11.92 12.58 2.26
C LEU A 30 -11.78 13.35 0.94
N PRO A 31 -11.25 12.74 -0.14
CA PRO A 31 -11.23 13.36 -1.46
C PRO A 31 -12.64 13.44 -2.06
N ALA A 32 -12.96 14.54 -2.76
CA ALA A 32 -14.25 14.73 -3.44
C ALA A 32 -14.19 15.82 -4.53
N SER A 33 -13.60 15.48 -5.68
CA SER A 33 -13.50 16.37 -6.83
C SER A 33 -14.84 16.67 -7.52
N CYS A 34 -15.85 15.80 -7.37
CA CYS A 34 -17.20 16.02 -7.94
C CYS A 34 -18.16 16.85 -7.05
N GLY A 35 -17.68 17.42 -5.94
CA GLY A 35 -18.56 18.14 -5.01
C GLY A 35 -19.64 17.25 -4.38
N ARG A 36 -19.32 15.98 -4.11
CA ARG A 36 -20.20 14.97 -3.45
C ARG A 36 -21.37 14.46 -4.33
N ALA A 37 -21.32 14.67 -5.65
CA ALA A 37 -22.32 14.14 -6.58
C ALA A 37 -22.31 12.60 -6.70
N GLY A 38 -21.14 11.98 -6.49
CA GLY A 38 -20.95 10.53 -6.63
C GLY A 38 -20.14 10.15 -7.88
N ASP A 39 -19.94 11.07 -8.83
CA ASP A 39 -19.36 10.76 -10.14
C ASP A 39 -17.82 10.65 -10.18
N CYS A 40 -17.12 11.10 -9.14
CA CYS A 40 -15.65 11.04 -9.10
C CYS A 40 -15.09 9.75 -8.49
N HIS A 41 -15.91 8.95 -7.81
CA HIS A 41 -15.54 7.68 -7.16
C HIS A 41 -14.42 7.74 -6.09
N GLU A 42 -14.03 8.94 -5.62
CA GLU A 42 -12.86 9.11 -4.75
C GLU A 42 -13.14 8.85 -3.26
N CYS A 43 -14.35 9.18 -2.77
CA CYS A 43 -14.68 9.21 -1.34
C CYS A 43 -15.00 7.83 -0.75
N ILE A 44 -14.23 6.81 -1.14
CA ILE A 44 -14.44 5.42 -0.71
C ILE A 44 -14.13 5.30 0.80
N VAL A 45 -15.05 4.66 1.53
CA VAL A 45 -14.91 4.32 2.94
C VAL A 45 -15.31 2.87 3.17
N GLU A 46 -14.72 2.27 4.20
CA GLU A 46 -15.09 0.94 4.69
C GLU A 46 -16.09 1.09 5.84
N VAL A 47 -17.26 0.47 5.73
CA VAL A 47 -18.26 0.41 6.79
C VAL A 47 -17.98 -0.82 7.66
N LEU A 48 -17.48 -0.59 8.87
CA LEU A 48 -17.12 -1.63 9.82
C LEU A 48 -18.35 -2.19 10.54
N ARG A 49 -19.34 -1.34 10.82
CA ARG A 49 -20.60 -1.71 11.50
C ARG A 49 -21.76 -0.81 11.05
N GLY A 50 -22.98 -1.35 11.09
CA GLY A 50 -24.21 -0.58 10.87
C GLY A 50 -24.52 -0.29 9.39
N MET A 51 -24.06 -1.13 8.47
CA MET A 51 -24.33 -0.99 7.03
C MET A 51 -25.85 -0.98 6.72
N GLU A 52 -26.62 -1.74 7.49
CA GLU A 52 -28.08 -1.83 7.43
C GLU A 52 -28.80 -0.53 7.81
N ALA A 53 -28.12 0.38 8.52
CA ALA A 53 -28.64 1.68 8.90
C ALA A 53 -28.30 2.79 7.88
N LEU A 54 -27.74 2.42 6.73
CA LEU A 54 -27.43 3.32 5.62
C LEU A 54 -28.43 3.17 4.47
N THR A 55 -28.42 4.12 3.53
CA THR A 55 -29.14 4.00 2.27
C THR A 55 -28.63 2.78 1.48
N PRO A 56 -29.49 2.11 0.69
CA PRO A 56 -29.02 1.10 -0.27
C PRO A 56 -27.95 1.69 -1.20
N PRO A 57 -27.03 0.86 -1.73
CA PRO A 57 -26.02 1.32 -2.69
C PRO A 57 -26.66 2.03 -3.89
N ALA A 58 -26.15 3.22 -4.22
CA ALA A 58 -26.57 3.97 -5.40
C ALA A 58 -25.99 3.35 -6.68
N ALA A 59 -26.51 3.74 -7.85
CA ALA A 59 -25.98 3.27 -9.14
C ALA A 59 -24.49 3.63 -9.33
N ALA A 60 -24.06 4.79 -8.81
CA ALA A 60 -22.66 5.21 -8.80
C ALA A 60 -21.77 4.30 -7.91
N GLU A 61 -22.35 3.48 -7.05
CA GLU A 61 -21.62 2.55 -6.19
C GLU A 61 -21.56 1.12 -6.77
N ALA A 62 -22.04 0.91 -8.01
CA ALA A 62 -22.12 -0.42 -8.63
C ALA A 62 -20.76 -1.14 -8.74
N PHE A 63 -19.67 -0.38 -8.77
CA PHE A 63 -18.31 -0.90 -8.82
C PHE A 63 -17.78 -1.35 -7.45
N LEU A 64 -18.42 -0.93 -6.35
CA LEU A 64 -18.05 -1.30 -4.99
C LEU A 64 -18.74 -2.62 -4.58
N SER A 65 -18.11 -3.35 -3.67
CA SER A 65 -18.66 -4.58 -3.11
C SER A 65 -18.37 -4.70 -1.62
N GLY A 66 -19.02 -5.65 -0.93
CA GLY A 66 -18.78 -5.92 0.49
C GLY A 66 -19.15 -4.75 1.40
N SER A 67 -18.21 -4.35 2.25
CA SER A 67 -18.35 -3.27 3.25
C SER A 67 -18.05 -1.88 2.70
N TYR A 68 -17.69 -1.74 1.42
CA TYR A 68 -17.25 -0.46 0.86
C TYR A 68 -18.41 0.38 0.34
N ARG A 69 -18.37 1.69 0.60
CA ARG A 69 -19.36 2.68 0.14
C ARG A 69 -18.68 3.97 -0.32
N LEU A 70 -19.37 4.74 -1.16
CA LEU A 70 -19.04 6.14 -1.37
C LEU A 70 -19.61 6.95 -0.21
N ALA A 71 -18.75 7.61 0.56
CA ALA A 71 -19.14 8.35 1.76
C ALA A 71 -20.20 9.44 1.47
N CYS A 72 -20.17 10.03 0.27
CA CYS A 72 -21.15 11.03 -0.15
C CYS A 72 -22.55 10.46 -0.47
N GLN A 73 -22.64 9.18 -0.82
CA GLN A 73 -23.87 8.49 -1.19
C GLN A 73 -24.48 7.70 -0.03
N ALA A 74 -23.64 7.24 0.91
CA ALA A 74 -24.06 6.53 2.10
C ALA A 74 -24.67 7.48 3.15
N ARG A 75 -26.00 7.50 3.26
CA ARG A 75 -26.75 8.36 4.19
C ARG A 75 -27.45 7.54 5.26
N VAL A 76 -27.51 8.07 6.47
CA VAL A 76 -28.17 7.41 7.61
C VAL A 76 -29.68 7.31 7.38
N THR A 77 -30.22 6.09 7.39
CA THR A 77 -31.67 5.82 7.27
C THR A 77 -32.32 5.51 8.61
N SER A 78 -31.57 4.94 9.56
CA SER A 78 -31.98 4.59 10.92
C SER A 78 -30.95 5.06 11.95
N THR A 79 -31.43 5.51 13.11
CA THR A 79 -30.60 5.96 14.25
C THR A 79 -30.57 4.93 15.39
N ASP A 80 -31.10 3.73 15.14
CA ASP A 80 -31.27 2.68 16.13
C ASP A 80 -30.10 1.69 16.14
N ALA A 81 -29.24 1.71 15.12
CA ALA A 81 -28.03 0.90 15.05
C ALA A 81 -26.77 1.77 15.13
N ASN A 82 -25.73 1.25 15.77
CA ASN A 82 -24.43 1.91 15.81
C ASN A 82 -23.79 1.85 14.43
N ILE A 83 -23.25 2.97 13.95
CA ILE A 83 -22.51 3.03 12.69
C ILE A 83 -21.04 3.25 13.00
N GLU A 84 -20.18 2.48 12.35
CA GLU A 84 -18.73 2.66 12.42
C GLU A 84 -18.16 2.55 11.01
N PHE A 85 -17.34 3.52 10.63
CA PHE A 85 -16.69 3.53 9.33
C PHE A 85 -15.24 4.01 9.44
N ALA A 86 -14.42 3.61 8.48
CA ALA A 86 -13.03 4.01 8.39
C ALA A 86 -12.73 4.66 7.03
N SER A 87 -11.91 5.72 7.07
CA SER A 87 -11.28 6.26 5.87
C SER A 87 -10.06 5.41 5.49
N LEU A 88 -9.75 5.33 4.20
CA LEU A 88 -8.52 4.66 3.69
C LEU A 88 -7.23 5.49 3.94
N ARG A 89 -7.26 6.46 4.87
CA ARG A 89 -6.12 7.29 5.29
C ARG A 89 -5.52 6.82 6.62
N ARG A 90 -5.54 5.52 6.90
CA ARG A 90 -4.86 4.98 8.08
C ARG A 90 -3.35 5.19 7.89
N GLN A 91 -2.70 5.93 8.80
CA GLN A 91 -1.25 6.17 8.74
C GLN A 91 -0.52 4.89 9.14
N ALA A 92 0.04 4.19 8.15
CA ALA A 92 0.94 3.07 8.41
C ALA A 92 2.23 3.58 9.07
N GLN A 93 2.67 2.88 10.11
CA GLN A 93 4.03 3.00 10.62
C GLN A 93 4.95 2.34 9.59
N ILE A 94 5.63 3.16 8.80
CA ILE A 94 6.60 2.71 7.81
C ILE A 94 8.02 2.78 8.38
N LEU A 95 8.88 1.87 7.93
CA LEU A 95 10.31 1.96 8.17
C LEU A 95 10.87 3.19 7.45
N THR A 96 11.39 4.14 8.21
CA THR A 96 12.02 5.38 7.68
C THR A 96 13.55 5.32 7.69
N ARG A 97 14.11 4.21 8.18
CA ARG A 97 15.56 3.97 8.26
C ARG A 97 15.88 2.68 7.53
N GLY A 98 16.94 2.71 6.73
CA GLY A 98 17.44 1.57 5.98
C GLY A 98 18.90 1.79 5.60
N MET A 99 19.48 0.81 4.91
CA MET A 99 20.78 0.97 4.28
C MET A 99 20.70 2.09 3.23
N ARG A 100 21.70 2.96 3.21
CA ARG A 100 21.83 3.99 2.17
C ARG A 100 23.01 3.62 1.30
N ARG A 101 22.72 3.31 0.04
CA ARG A 101 23.73 3.27 -1.02
C ARG A 101 24.18 4.71 -1.29
N GLU A 102 25.49 4.93 -1.35
CA GLU A 102 26.01 6.20 -1.84
C GLU A 102 25.85 6.25 -3.36
N PHE A 103 25.30 7.34 -3.88
CA PHE A 103 25.16 7.57 -5.31
C PHE A 103 25.29 9.06 -5.63
N SER A 104 25.74 9.35 -6.85
CA SER A 104 25.71 10.70 -7.40
C SER A 104 24.32 10.96 -7.98
N PRO A 105 23.62 12.04 -7.59
CA PRO A 105 22.29 12.33 -8.12
C PRO A 105 22.36 12.67 -9.62
N GLU A 106 21.67 11.87 -10.44
CA GLU A 106 21.55 12.07 -11.90
C GLU A 106 20.07 12.14 -12.30
N PRO A 107 19.31 13.18 -11.88
CA PRO A 107 17.91 13.32 -12.24
C PRO A 107 17.73 13.59 -13.74
N LEU A 108 16.58 13.23 -14.30
CA LEU A 108 16.27 13.50 -15.70
C LEU A 108 16.06 15.01 -15.95
N THR A 109 15.75 15.77 -14.92
CA THR A 109 15.48 17.21 -14.95
C THR A 109 16.54 17.94 -14.16
N VAL A 110 17.29 18.82 -14.83
CA VAL A 110 18.40 19.57 -14.24
C VAL A 110 18.23 21.07 -14.43
N ARG A 111 18.72 21.83 -13.45
CA ARG A 111 18.81 23.29 -13.55
C ARG A 111 20.18 23.70 -14.08
N ARG A 112 20.20 24.56 -15.11
CA ARG A 112 21.42 25.21 -15.61
C ARG A 112 21.21 26.72 -15.58
N GLY A 113 21.83 27.39 -14.61
CA GLY A 113 21.59 28.81 -14.35
C GLY A 113 20.14 29.04 -13.89
N HIS A 114 19.36 29.77 -14.68
CA HIS A 114 17.94 30.02 -14.40
C HIS A 114 16.99 29.12 -15.17
N ASP A 115 17.49 28.39 -16.17
CA ASP A 115 16.68 27.55 -17.03
C ASP A 115 16.70 26.10 -16.51
N VAL A 116 15.60 25.42 -16.75
CA VAL A 116 15.42 24.01 -16.43
C VAL A 116 15.38 23.21 -17.73
N PHE A 117 16.14 22.12 -17.73
CA PHE A 117 16.31 21.24 -18.87
C PHE A 117 15.88 19.83 -18.50
N TYR A 118 15.18 19.18 -19.41
CA TYR A 118 14.91 17.75 -19.36
C TYR A 118 15.93 17.04 -20.27
N LEU A 119 16.65 16.07 -19.72
CA LEU A 119 17.77 15.37 -20.37
C LEU A 119 17.34 14.12 -21.15
N GLY A 120 16.04 13.77 -21.13
CA GLY A 120 15.53 12.54 -21.74
C GLY A 120 15.49 11.37 -20.76
N GLY A 121 14.42 10.56 -20.83
CA GLY A 121 14.23 9.38 -19.97
C GLY A 121 15.12 8.18 -20.36
N PRO A 122 15.10 7.09 -19.56
CA PRO A 122 15.88 5.88 -19.83
C PRO A 122 15.57 5.32 -21.23
N GLY A 123 16.58 5.22 -22.09
CA GLY A 123 16.47 4.73 -23.48
C GLY A 123 16.32 5.81 -24.56
N GLY A 124 16.34 7.11 -24.21
CA GLY A 124 16.22 8.21 -25.17
C GLY A 124 17.53 8.95 -25.44
N SER A 125 18.08 8.84 -26.65
CA SER A 125 19.04 9.80 -27.21
C SER A 125 18.30 11.09 -27.57
N ARG A 126 17.96 11.94 -26.59
CA ARG A 126 17.47 13.29 -26.84
C ARG A 126 18.47 14.32 -26.34
N ASP A 127 18.69 15.35 -27.14
CA ASP A 127 19.40 16.53 -26.67
C ASP A 127 18.62 17.18 -25.52
N PRO A 128 19.31 17.82 -24.55
CA PRO A 128 18.67 18.52 -23.44
C PRO A 128 17.61 19.52 -23.94
N GLU A 129 16.35 19.28 -23.59
CA GLU A 129 15.23 20.13 -23.96
C GLU A 129 14.96 21.14 -22.86
N ARG A 130 14.91 22.43 -23.21
CA ARG A 130 14.55 23.49 -22.25
C ARG A 130 13.05 23.44 -21.96
N VAL A 131 12.70 22.97 -20.78
CA VAL A 131 11.30 22.83 -20.33
C VAL A 131 10.76 24.08 -19.62
N GLY A 132 11.63 25.03 -19.27
CA GLY A 132 11.21 26.36 -18.86
C GLY A 132 12.11 27.02 -17.83
N ARG A 133 11.51 27.95 -17.08
CA ARG A 133 12.13 28.67 -15.96
C ARG A 133 11.12 28.78 -14.85
N TRP A 134 11.41 28.20 -13.69
CA TRP A 134 10.62 28.41 -12.48
C TRP A 134 11.52 28.66 -11.27
N PRO A 135 11.11 29.60 -10.38
CA PRO A 135 11.81 29.87 -9.13
C PRO A 135 11.63 28.73 -8.14
N GLY A 136 12.67 28.35 -7.39
CA GLY A 136 12.59 27.30 -6.36
C GLY A 136 13.33 26.01 -6.72
N GLY A 137 13.07 24.93 -5.97
CA GLY A 137 13.73 23.63 -6.16
C GLY A 137 13.12 22.79 -7.27
N LEU A 138 13.86 21.77 -7.70
CA LEU A 138 13.36 20.69 -8.56
C LEU A 138 12.98 19.49 -7.69
N TYR A 139 11.78 18.96 -7.89
CA TYR A 139 11.28 17.86 -7.08
C TYR A 139 10.82 16.68 -7.93
N GLY A 140 10.81 15.51 -7.32
CA GLY A 140 10.24 14.29 -7.88
C GLY A 140 9.43 13.51 -6.84
N VAL A 141 8.68 12.53 -7.29
CA VAL A 141 7.93 11.60 -6.43
C VAL A 141 8.43 10.18 -6.62
N ALA A 142 8.82 9.50 -5.55
CA ALA A 142 9.04 8.05 -5.57
C ALA A 142 7.83 7.36 -4.94
N LEU A 143 7.11 6.58 -5.74
CA LEU A 143 5.91 5.84 -5.34
C LEU A 143 6.21 4.35 -5.27
N ASP A 144 6.01 3.77 -4.10
CA ASP A 144 5.91 2.33 -3.89
C ASP A 144 4.42 1.94 -3.81
N ALA A 145 3.92 1.28 -4.85
CA ALA A 145 2.55 0.84 -5.00
C ALA A 145 2.38 -0.60 -4.50
N GLY A 146 2.42 -0.77 -3.18
CA GLY A 146 2.15 -2.06 -2.54
C GLY A 146 0.67 -2.46 -2.60
N THR A 147 0.39 -3.76 -2.45
CA THR A 147 -0.98 -4.28 -2.49
C THR A 147 -1.82 -3.72 -1.34
N THR A 148 -1.28 -3.68 -0.12
CA THR A 148 -2.00 -3.22 1.09
C THR A 148 -1.72 -1.75 1.41
N THR A 149 -0.47 -1.33 1.25
CA THR A 149 -0.01 0.02 1.60
C THR A 149 0.70 0.65 0.42
N VAL A 150 0.46 1.94 0.22
CA VAL A 150 1.12 2.75 -0.80
C VAL A 150 1.93 3.83 -0.09
N VAL A 151 3.18 4.04 -0.51
CA VAL A 151 4.09 5.03 0.05
C VAL A 151 4.56 5.97 -1.05
N ALA A 152 4.41 7.28 -0.84
CA ALA A 152 4.87 8.31 -1.75
C ALA A 152 5.87 9.24 -1.05
N ASN A 153 7.08 9.30 -1.57
CA ASN A 153 8.13 10.20 -1.10
C ASN A 153 8.27 11.39 -2.04
N LEU A 154 8.10 12.61 -1.53
CA LEU A 154 8.49 13.84 -2.21
C LEU A 154 10.01 14.04 -2.04
N VAL A 155 10.74 14.10 -3.14
CA VAL A 155 12.21 14.14 -3.16
C VAL A 155 12.69 15.45 -3.77
N ASP A 156 13.66 16.10 -3.11
CA ASP A 156 14.43 17.22 -3.67
C ASP A 156 15.51 16.64 -4.59
N LEU A 157 15.36 16.85 -5.91
CA LEU A 157 16.23 16.27 -6.94
C LEU A 157 17.63 16.89 -6.93
N GLU A 158 17.76 18.14 -6.49
CA GLU A 158 19.05 18.84 -6.44
C GLU A 158 19.89 18.40 -5.22
N ARG A 159 19.23 18.00 -4.14
CA ARG A 159 19.87 17.58 -2.87
C ARG A 159 19.79 16.09 -2.59
N ALA A 160 19.10 15.32 -3.44
CA ALA A 160 18.81 13.90 -3.28
C ALA A 160 18.33 13.52 -1.86
N ARG A 161 17.34 14.25 -1.37
CA ARG A 161 16.76 14.01 -0.04
C ARG A 161 15.23 14.00 -0.08
N THR A 162 14.65 13.11 0.69
CA THR A 162 13.21 13.10 0.95
C THR A 162 12.83 14.33 1.78
N VAL A 163 11.87 15.09 1.27
CA VAL A 163 11.30 16.29 1.91
C VAL A 163 10.07 15.91 2.74
N TYR A 164 9.25 15.01 2.21
CA TYR A 164 8.01 14.58 2.83
C TYR A 164 7.69 13.14 2.44
N THR A 165 7.09 12.38 3.35
CA THR A 165 6.62 11.02 3.09
C THR A 165 5.14 10.94 3.42
N ALA A 166 4.34 10.50 2.44
CA ALA A 166 2.96 10.11 2.64
C ALA A 166 2.85 8.58 2.59
N SER A 167 2.00 8.02 3.44
CA SER A 167 1.65 6.60 3.41
C SER A 167 0.15 6.46 3.67
N PHE A 168 -0.49 5.57 2.90
CA PHE A 168 -1.92 5.34 2.96
C PHE A 168 -2.27 3.90 2.57
N GLU A 169 -3.46 3.46 2.99
CA GLU A 169 -4.02 2.18 2.61
C GLU A 169 -4.35 2.20 1.10
N ASN A 170 -4.00 1.13 0.38
CA ASN A 170 -4.22 1.07 -1.06
C ASN A 170 -5.73 1.13 -1.35
N PRO A 171 -6.23 2.15 -2.06
CA PRO A 171 -7.65 2.35 -2.28
C PRO A 171 -8.30 1.27 -3.14
N GLN A 172 -7.52 0.38 -3.75
CA GLN A 172 -7.99 -0.74 -4.57
C GLN A 172 -8.54 -1.92 -3.74
N CYS A 173 -8.55 -1.83 -2.41
CA CYS A 173 -9.02 -2.90 -1.52
C CYS A 173 -10.47 -3.35 -1.79
N PHE A 174 -11.33 -2.47 -2.35
CA PHE A 174 -12.69 -2.84 -2.77
C PHE A 174 -12.72 -3.83 -3.95
N GLY A 175 -11.66 -3.86 -4.77
CA GLY A 175 -11.52 -4.79 -5.89
C GLY A 175 -10.82 -6.09 -5.53
N GLY A 176 -10.38 -6.24 -4.28
CA GLY A 176 -9.72 -7.46 -3.81
C GLY A 176 -8.69 -7.21 -2.72
N SER A 177 -8.61 -8.15 -1.78
CA SER A 177 -7.61 -8.20 -0.72
C SER A 177 -6.22 -8.64 -1.22
N ASP A 178 -6.14 -9.25 -2.40
CA ASP A 178 -4.88 -9.71 -3.00
C ASP A 178 -4.82 -9.43 -4.52
N VAL A 179 -3.66 -9.72 -5.10
CA VAL A 179 -3.36 -9.51 -6.52
C VAL A 179 -4.31 -10.27 -7.45
N MET A 180 -4.65 -11.51 -7.14
CA MET A 180 -5.48 -12.36 -8.02
C MET A 180 -6.93 -11.87 -8.06
N HIS A 181 -7.46 -11.44 -6.92
CA HIS A 181 -8.78 -10.82 -6.86
C HIS A 181 -8.81 -9.51 -7.65
N ARG A 182 -7.76 -8.69 -7.55
CA ARG A 182 -7.66 -7.44 -8.33
C ARG A 182 -7.56 -7.67 -9.83
N ILE A 183 -6.81 -8.69 -10.26
CA ILE A 183 -6.79 -9.10 -11.68
C ILE A 183 -8.20 -9.52 -12.12
N SER A 184 -8.88 -10.33 -11.32
CA SER A 184 -10.24 -10.80 -11.63
C SER A 184 -11.23 -9.63 -11.73
N TYR A 185 -11.10 -8.65 -10.84
CA TYR A 185 -11.92 -7.45 -10.84
C TYR A 185 -11.65 -6.58 -12.09
N ASP A 186 -10.38 -6.27 -12.36
CA ASP A 186 -10.00 -5.37 -13.48
C ASP A 186 -10.21 -6.01 -14.86
N THR A 187 -10.30 -7.35 -14.92
CA THR A 187 -10.70 -8.07 -16.14
C THR A 187 -12.20 -8.21 -16.31
N GLY A 188 -12.98 -7.78 -15.32
CA GLY A 188 -14.43 -7.80 -15.28
C GLY A 188 -15.09 -6.55 -15.89
N PRO A 189 -16.37 -6.29 -15.56
CA PRO A 189 -17.15 -5.20 -16.15
C PRO A 189 -16.72 -3.80 -15.68
N PHE A 190 -15.96 -3.71 -14.58
CA PHE A 190 -15.54 -2.45 -13.95
C PHE A 190 -14.05 -2.13 -14.19
N ARG A 191 -13.51 -2.58 -15.33
CA ARG A 191 -12.13 -2.32 -15.74
C ARG A 191 -11.78 -0.84 -15.64
N GLY A 192 -10.65 -0.53 -15.00
CA GLY A 192 -10.15 0.84 -14.86
C GLY A 192 -10.53 1.54 -13.56
N GLU A 193 -11.51 1.05 -12.80
CA GLU A 193 -11.86 1.62 -11.48
C GLU A 193 -10.70 1.49 -10.48
N LEU A 194 -9.91 0.42 -10.56
CA LEU A 194 -8.71 0.27 -9.70
C LEU A 194 -7.62 1.30 -10.04
N LYS A 195 -7.46 1.64 -11.32
CA LYS A 195 -6.58 2.72 -11.77
C LYS A 195 -7.10 4.08 -11.30
N ALA A 196 -8.39 4.35 -11.50
CA ALA A 196 -9.00 5.60 -11.07
C ALA A 196 -8.86 5.82 -9.56
N ALA A 197 -9.10 4.78 -8.76
CA ALA A 197 -8.97 4.81 -7.31
C ALA A 197 -7.53 5.16 -6.85
N ILE A 198 -6.50 4.48 -7.39
CA ILE A 198 -5.11 4.75 -7.00
C ILE A 198 -4.63 6.14 -7.45
N ILE A 199 -4.97 6.56 -8.67
CA ILE A 199 -4.58 7.87 -9.21
C ILE A 199 -5.26 9.01 -8.42
N SER A 200 -6.57 8.89 -8.15
CA SER A 200 -7.28 9.89 -7.35
C SER A 200 -6.68 10.03 -5.95
N ARG A 201 -6.43 8.88 -5.29
CA ARG A 201 -5.85 8.88 -3.96
C ARG A 201 -4.44 9.48 -3.94
N LEU A 202 -3.61 9.14 -4.92
CA LEU A 202 -2.29 9.73 -5.10
C LEU A 202 -2.37 11.25 -5.28
N ASN A 203 -3.27 11.74 -6.15
CA ASN A 203 -3.44 13.17 -6.39
C ASN A 203 -3.86 13.93 -5.14
N PHE A 204 -4.74 13.34 -4.33
CA PHE A 204 -5.09 13.89 -3.03
C PHE A 204 -3.89 14.01 -2.09
N GLU A 205 -3.06 12.97 -1.99
CA GLU A 205 -1.85 12.99 -1.14
C GLU A 205 -0.77 13.93 -1.70
N ILE A 206 -0.66 14.09 -3.04
CA ILE A 206 0.18 15.11 -3.68
C ILE A 206 -0.29 16.52 -3.28
N GLY A 207 -1.60 16.78 -3.34
CA GLY A 207 -2.16 18.05 -2.87
C GLY A 207 -1.85 18.34 -1.39
N ASP A 208 -1.99 17.34 -0.52
CA ASP A 208 -1.71 17.50 0.92
C ASP A 208 -0.21 17.71 1.19
N MET A 209 0.70 16.99 0.53
CA MET A 209 2.14 17.20 0.69
C MET A 209 2.58 18.57 0.16
N CYS A 210 2.04 19.01 -0.98
CA CYS A 210 2.28 20.36 -1.53
C CYS A 210 1.80 21.44 -0.55
N GLY A 211 0.58 21.29 0.00
CA GLY A 211 0.02 22.22 0.97
C GLY A 211 0.84 22.30 2.28
N ARG A 212 1.42 21.19 2.74
CA ARG A 212 2.24 21.14 3.96
C ARG A 212 3.66 21.68 3.77
N THR A 213 4.23 21.50 2.59
CA THR A 213 5.62 21.88 2.30
C THR A 213 5.74 23.25 1.64
N GLY A 214 4.64 23.78 1.10
CA GLY A 214 4.65 24.99 0.27
C GLY A 214 5.28 24.78 -1.11
N ILE A 215 5.53 23.53 -1.51
CA ILE A 215 6.07 23.18 -2.82
C ILE A 215 4.92 23.10 -3.82
N PRO A 216 4.92 23.91 -4.89
CA PRO A 216 3.91 23.80 -5.94
C PRO A 216 4.03 22.48 -6.72
N SER A 217 2.91 21.86 -7.10
CA SER A 217 2.93 20.57 -7.81
C SER A 217 3.53 20.67 -9.21
N GLU A 218 3.52 21.86 -9.83
CA GLU A 218 4.24 22.14 -11.07
C GLU A 218 5.77 22.08 -10.93
N HIS A 219 6.32 22.10 -9.71
CA HIS A 219 7.76 21.91 -9.49
C HIS A 219 8.14 20.43 -9.35
N ILE A 220 7.15 19.52 -9.31
CA ILE A 220 7.37 18.08 -9.34
C ILE A 220 7.48 17.66 -10.81
N CYS A 221 8.69 17.31 -11.23
CA CYS A 221 9.07 17.16 -12.65
C CYS A 221 9.25 15.71 -13.07
N GLU A 222 9.39 14.80 -12.11
CA GLU A 222 9.65 13.38 -12.35
C GLU A 222 8.93 12.54 -11.32
N MET A 223 8.54 11.34 -11.71
CA MET A 223 7.98 10.34 -10.81
C MET A 223 8.51 8.96 -11.16
N VAL A 224 8.90 8.20 -10.14
CA VAL A 224 9.24 6.78 -10.27
C VAL A 224 8.16 5.97 -9.57
N VAL A 225 7.66 4.93 -10.24
CA VAL A 225 6.65 3.99 -9.73
C VAL A 225 7.24 2.59 -9.69
N VAL A 226 7.25 2.02 -8.49
CA VAL A 226 7.60 0.63 -8.22
C VAL A 226 6.41 -0.09 -7.59
N GLY A 227 6.43 -1.41 -7.63
CA GLY A 227 5.36 -2.27 -7.16
C GLY A 227 5.39 -3.59 -7.90
N ASN A 228 4.68 -4.59 -7.38
CA ASN A 228 4.56 -5.87 -8.07
C ASN A 228 3.96 -5.69 -9.46
N SER A 229 4.14 -6.68 -10.34
CA SER A 229 3.75 -6.58 -11.76
C SER A 229 2.32 -6.11 -11.97
N THR A 230 1.39 -6.59 -11.15
CA THR A 230 -0.03 -6.20 -11.25
C THR A 230 -0.27 -4.77 -10.79
N MET A 231 0.30 -4.35 -9.66
CA MET A 231 0.09 -2.99 -9.14
C MET A 231 0.66 -1.94 -10.08
N ARG A 232 1.87 -2.20 -10.59
CA ARG A 232 2.50 -1.36 -11.61
C ARG A 232 1.63 -1.29 -12.86
N ASP A 233 1.23 -2.43 -13.42
CA ASP A 233 0.49 -2.45 -14.68
C ASP A 233 -0.91 -1.82 -14.56
N ILE A 234 -1.62 -2.00 -13.43
CA ILE A 234 -2.88 -1.28 -13.14
C ILE A 234 -2.64 0.24 -13.10
N PHE A 235 -1.57 0.69 -12.43
CA PHE A 235 -1.24 2.12 -12.35
C PHE A 235 -1.07 2.74 -13.74
N PHE A 236 -0.36 2.06 -14.65
CA PHE A 236 -0.20 2.51 -16.04
C PHE A 236 -1.43 2.24 -16.92
N GLY A 237 -2.41 1.46 -16.45
CA GLY A 237 -3.64 1.14 -17.18
C GLY A 237 -3.49 0.05 -18.24
N LEU A 238 -2.51 -0.83 -18.06
CA LEU A 238 -2.30 -1.99 -18.91
C LEU A 238 -3.30 -3.11 -18.60
N ASP A 239 -3.51 -4.02 -19.55
CA ASP A 239 -4.32 -5.22 -19.30
C ASP A 239 -3.55 -6.20 -18.40
N VAL A 240 -4.08 -6.48 -17.22
CA VAL A 240 -3.47 -7.40 -16.25
C VAL A 240 -3.96 -8.84 -16.36
N ARG A 241 -4.85 -9.17 -17.31
CA ARG A 241 -5.39 -10.52 -17.49
C ARG A 241 -4.31 -11.58 -17.60
N SER A 242 -3.27 -11.29 -18.37
CA SER A 242 -2.22 -12.26 -18.66
C SER A 242 -1.31 -12.57 -17.47
N ILE A 243 -1.31 -11.71 -16.44
CA ILE A 243 -0.60 -11.95 -15.18
C ILE A 243 -1.33 -13.03 -14.36
N GLY A 244 -2.66 -13.12 -14.46
CA GLY A 244 -3.46 -14.12 -13.75
C GLY A 244 -3.60 -15.47 -14.47
N LEU A 245 -3.10 -15.58 -15.70
CA LEU A 245 -3.21 -16.79 -16.52
C LEU A 245 -1.82 -17.31 -16.87
N LYS A 246 -1.58 -18.61 -16.68
CA LYS A 246 -0.34 -19.27 -17.07
C LYS A 246 0.06 -18.87 -18.51
N PRO A 247 1.31 -18.42 -18.78
CA PRO A 247 2.50 -18.44 -17.91
C PRO A 247 2.67 -17.29 -16.90
N PHE A 248 1.61 -16.55 -16.54
CA PHE A 248 1.57 -15.52 -15.50
C PHE A 248 2.48 -14.34 -15.79
N ARG A 249 2.31 -13.68 -16.93
CA ARG A 249 3.23 -12.63 -17.40
C ARG A 249 2.50 -11.36 -17.76
N SER A 250 3.12 -10.22 -17.49
CA SER A 250 2.69 -8.91 -17.97
C SER A 250 2.73 -8.87 -19.50
N VAL A 251 1.87 -8.03 -20.10
CA VAL A 251 1.94 -7.69 -21.52
C VAL A 251 3.33 -7.17 -21.90
N THR A 252 3.96 -6.41 -21.00
CA THR A 252 5.30 -5.84 -21.20
C THR A 252 6.39 -6.92 -21.30
N GLU A 253 6.24 -8.03 -20.59
CA GLU A 253 7.14 -9.18 -20.69
C GLU A 253 6.98 -9.90 -22.05
N TYR A 254 5.75 -10.09 -22.51
CA TYR A 254 5.52 -10.69 -23.83
C TYR A 254 6.05 -9.82 -24.97
N GLU A 255 5.89 -8.51 -24.88
CA GLU A 255 6.45 -7.57 -25.86
C GLU A 255 7.98 -7.60 -25.84
N PHE A 256 8.59 -7.67 -24.65
CA PHE A 256 10.04 -7.81 -24.51
C PHE A 256 10.56 -9.12 -25.12
N GLU A 257 9.94 -10.26 -24.82
CA GLU A 257 10.32 -11.56 -25.38
C GLU A 257 10.16 -11.64 -26.91
N ARG A 258 9.19 -10.90 -27.47
CA ARG A 258 8.99 -10.78 -28.92
C ARG A 258 9.92 -9.77 -29.59
N GLY A 259 10.75 -9.06 -28.82
CA GLY A 259 11.64 -8.00 -29.32
C GLY A 259 10.91 -6.73 -29.76
N GLU A 260 9.67 -6.53 -29.31
CA GLU A 260 8.86 -5.34 -29.62
C GLU A 260 9.23 -4.14 -28.72
N ARG A 261 9.95 -4.40 -27.63
CA ARG A 261 10.53 -3.38 -26.74
C ARG A 261 11.85 -3.87 -26.12
N GLU A 262 12.70 -2.92 -25.75
CA GLU A 262 14.03 -3.20 -25.18
C GLU A 262 14.01 -3.50 -23.67
N SER A 263 12.93 -3.15 -22.97
CA SER A 263 12.78 -3.33 -21.53
C SER A 263 11.31 -3.44 -21.16
N THR A 264 11.01 -4.08 -20.03
CA THR A 264 9.66 -4.09 -19.42
C THR A 264 9.34 -2.79 -18.68
N ALA A 265 10.29 -1.85 -18.59
CA ALA A 265 10.07 -0.52 -18.03
C ALA A 265 9.04 0.28 -18.87
N LEU A 266 8.37 1.22 -18.21
CA LEU A 266 7.37 2.09 -18.82
C LEU A 266 7.76 3.56 -18.61
N SER A 267 7.45 4.41 -19.57
CA SER A 267 7.67 5.85 -19.48
C SER A 267 6.55 6.57 -20.20
N VAL A 268 5.78 7.37 -19.46
CA VAL A 268 4.67 8.17 -19.99
C VAL A 268 4.66 9.54 -19.33
N ASN A 269 3.93 10.49 -19.90
CA ASN A 269 3.76 11.79 -19.26
C ASN A 269 2.70 11.72 -18.14
N ALA A 270 2.89 12.48 -17.08
CA ALA A 270 1.95 12.55 -15.95
C ALA A 270 0.53 12.94 -16.38
N GLY A 271 0.41 13.85 -17.36
CA GLY A 271 -0.87 14.25 -17.93
C GLY A 271 -1.64 13.11 -18.61
N GLU A 272 -0.96 12.12 -19.17
CA GLU A 272 -1.59 10.94 -19.80
C GLU A 272 -2.16 9.98 -18.77
N LEU A 273 -1.57 9.94 -17.57
CA LEU A 273 -2.05 9.13 -16.45
C LEU A 273 -3.07 9.86 -15.58
N GLY A 274 -3.18 11.18 -15.71
CA GLY A 274 -3.99 12.02 -14.84
C GLY A 274 -3.36 12.25 -13.46
N VAL A 275 -2.03 12.14 -13.33
CA VAL A 275 -1.31 12.44 -12.09
C VAL A 275 -1.14 13.96 -11.95
N ALA A 276 -1.52 14.52 -10.81
CA ALA A 276 -1.59 15.95 -10.53
C ALA A 276 -0.24 16.59 -10.17
N ILE A 277 0.78 16.29 -10.96
CA ILE A 277 2.09 16.97 -10.97
C ILE A 277 2.21 17.79 -12.26
N ARG A 278 3.40 18.29 -12.62
CA ARG A 278 3.61 18.90 -13.93
C ARG A 278 3.12 17.96 -15.04
N PRO A 279 2.26 18.38 -15.98
CA PRO A 279 1.69 17.48 -16.99
C PRO A 279 2.72 16.78 -17.88
N GLU A 280 3.82 17.47 -18.19
CA GLU A 280 4.95 16.96 -18.97
C GLU A 280 5.97 16.17 -18.13
N ALA A 281 5.73 16.00 -16.83
CA ALA A 281 6.62 15.21 -15.99
C ALA A 281 6.67 13.76 -16.46
N THR A 282 7.88 13.20 -16.50
CA THR A 282 8.06 11.78 -16.81
C THR A 282 7.62 10.93 -15.62
N VAL A 283 6.69 10.01 -15.85
CA VAL A 283 6.32 8.95 -14.92
C VAL A 283 6.95 7.65 -15.40
N TYR A 284 8.01 7.24 -14.70
CA TYR A 284 8.80 6.05 -15.00
C TYR A 284 8.35 4.87 -14.16
N GLY A 285 7.88 3.81 -14.82
CA GLY A 285 7.60 2.51 -14.21
C GLY A 285 8.83 1.64 -14.32
N ALA A 286 9.43 1.26 -13.19
CA ALA A 286 10.62 0.43 -13.18
C ALA A 286 10.38 -0.96 -13.82
N PRO A 287 11.43 -1.61 -14.35
CA PRO A 287 11.30 -2.89 -15.05
C PRO A 287 10.86 -4.01 -14.11
N LEU A 288 10.10 -4.97 -14.66
CA LEU A 288 9.79 -6.23 -13.97
C LEU A 288 10.98 -7.17 -14.07
N ILE A 289 11.18 -7.96 -13.01
CA ILE A 289 12.08 -9.12 -13.04
C ILE A 289 11.41 -10.26 -13.81
N GLY A 290 10.15 -10.58 -13.45
CA GLY A 290 9.34 -11.52 -14.21
C GLY A 290 8.14 -12.07 -13.45
N SER A 291 7.09 -12.37 -14.18
CA SER A 291 5.83 -12.90 -13.66
C SER A 291 5.26 -12.08 -12.49
N HIS A 292 5.30 -12.62 -11.26
CA HIS A 292 4.83 -11.93 -10.05
C HIS A 292 5.92 -11.16 -9.32
N VAL A 293 7.21 -11.38 -9.67
CA VAL A 293 8.33 -10.62 -9.12
C VAL A 293 8.44 -9.30 -9.88
N GLY A 294 7.98 -8.23 -9.24
CA GLY A 294 7.83 -6.94 -9.89
C GLY A 294 9.00 -5.98 -9.70
N ALA A 295 8.66 -4.71 -9.90
CA ALA A 295 9.60 -3.61 -9.88
C ALA A 295 9.95 -3.14 -8.47
N ASP A 296 9.11 -3.45 -7.49
CA ASP A 296 9.39 -3.33 -6.05
C ASP A 296 10.60 -4.18 -5.65
N ALA A 297 10.60 -5.48 -5.98
CA ALA A 297 11.73 -6.36 -5.72
C ALA A 297 13.01 -5.88 -6.45
N ALA A 298 12.88 -5.43 -7.70
CA ALA A 298 14.00 -4.85 -8.45
C ALA A 298 14.58 -3.60 -7.76
N ALA A 299 13.72 -2.72 -7.25
CA ALA A 299 14.13 -1.54 -6.50
C ALA A 299 14.79 -1.90 -5.17
N GLY A 300 14.30 -2.93 -4.48
CA GLY A 300 14.91 -3.46 -3.26
C GLY A 300 16.33 -3.97 -3.51
N VAL A 301 16.51 -4.81 -4.53
CA VAL A 301 17.82 -5.33 -4.98
C VAL A 301 18.80 -4.20 -5.29
N LEU A 302 18.35 -3.16 -6.01
CA LEU A 302 19.16 -1.99 -6.34
C LEU A 302 19.54 -1.19 -5.08
N ALA A 303 18.59 -1.01 -4.16
CA ALA A 303 18.78 -0.22 -2.94
C ALA A 303 19.79 -0.87 -1.98
N VAL A 304 19.82 -2.20 -1.90
CA VAL A 304 20.79 -2.94 -1.08
C VAL A 304 22.12 -3.20 -1.79
N GLY A 305 22.24 -2.87 -3.08
CA GLY A 305 23.49 -2.98 -3.83
C GLY A 305 23.92 -4.41 -4.16
N MET A 306 22.99 -5.35 -4.30
CA MET A 306 23.34 -6.75 -4.62
C MET A 306 24.09 -6.88 -5.97
N ASP A 307 23.92 -5.90 -6.86
CA ASP A 307 24.64 -5.76 -8.12
C ASP A 307 26.14 -5.43 -7.96
N GLU A 308 26.55 -5.01 -6.77
CA GLU A 308 27.94 -4.69 -6.43
C GLU A 308 28.59 -5.74 -5.53
N GLU A 309 27.82 -6.70 -4.98
CA GLU A 309 28.33 -7.72 -4.07
C GLU A 309 29.06 -8.84 -4.81
N ASP A 310 30.21 -9.29 -4.29
CA ASP A 310 30.89 -10.51 -4.75
C ASP A 310 30.37 -11.75 -3.99
N GLU A 311 30.05 -11.58 -2.71
CA GLU A 311 29.51 -12.64 -1.86
C GLU A 311 28.05 -12.95 -2.21
N THR A 312 27.65 -14.21 -2.02
CA THR A 312 26.25 -14.59 -2.20
C THR A 312 25.42 -14.02 -1.06
N VAL A 313 24.49 -13.13 -1.40
CA VAL A 313 23.54 -12.52 -0.47
C VAL A 313 22.11 -12.92 -0.81
N MET A 314 21.23 -12.84 0.20
CA MET A 314 19.80 -13.12 0.05
C MET A 314 19.02 -11.88 0.50
N PHE A 315 18.20 -11.38 -0.42
CA PHE A 315 17.17 -10.39 -0.16
C PHE A 315 15.83 -11.08 -0.02
N VAL A 316 15.06 -10.71 1.00
CA VAL A 316 13.72 -11.24 1.26
C VAL A 316 12.79 -10.04 1.49
N ASP A 317 11.85 -9.83 0.59
CA ASP A 317 10.73 -8.92 0.78
C ASP A 317 9.57 -9.72 1.37
N VAL A 318 9.04 -9.26 2.50
CA VAL A 318 7.99 -9.96 3.24
C VAL A 318 6.72 -9.12 3.21
N GLY A 319 5.81 -9.49 2.33
CA GLY A 319 4.44 -8.98 2.32
C GLY A 319 3.41 -10.08 2.06
N THR A 320 2.28 -9.69 1.46
CA THR A 320 1.20 -10.60 1.00
C THR A 320 1.77 -11.71 0.12
N ASN A 321 2.72 -11.35 -0.73
CA ASN A 321 3.65 -12.28 -1.36
C ASN A 321 5.03 -12.11 -0.71
N THR A 322 5.82 -13.17 -0.69
CA THR A 322 7.22 -13.10 -0.31
C THR A 322 8.08 -13.22 -1.55
N GLU A 323 8.80 -12.16 -1.90
CA GLU A 323 9.79 -12.16 -2.96
C GLU A 323 11.16 -12.48 -2.35
N VAL A 324 11.84 -13.46 -2.92
CA VAL A 324 13.19 -13.85 -2.52
C VAL A 324 14.11 -13.65 -3.70
N VAL A 325 15.23 -12.96 -3.48
CA VAL A 325 16.31 -12.81 -4.47
C VAL A 325 17.61 -13.30 -3.85
N VAL A 326 18.26 -14.27 -4.48
CA VAL A 326 19.54 -14.86 -4.03
C VAL A 326 20.58 -14.70 -5.09
N GLY A 327 21.77 -14.24 -4.72
CA GLY A 327 22.89 -14.17 -5.64
C GLY A 327 23.87 -13.04 -5.34
N ASN A 328 24.53 -12.58 -6.39
CA ASN A 328 25.56 -11.55 -6.35
C ASN A 328 25.66 -10.85 -7.72
N ARG A 329 26.68 -10.00 -7.91
CA ARG A 329 26.92 -9.25 -9.16
C ARG A 329 27.02 -10.12 -10.43
N HIS A 330 27.34 -11.41 -10.30
CA HIS A 330 27.49 -12.32 -11.44
C HIS A 330 26.17 -12.96 -11.86
N ARG A 331 25.29 -13.23 -10.89
CA ARG A 331 24.01 -13.87 -11.13
C ARG A 331 23.06 -13.62 -9.96
N LEU A 332 21.84 -13.21 -10.29
CA LEU A 332 20.72 -13.13 -9.37
C LEU A 332 19.65 -14.14 -9.78
N LEU A 333 19.06 -14.81 -8.79
CA LEU A 333 17.92 -15.70 -8.94
C LEU A 333 16.77 -15.12 -8.13
N ALA A 334 15.57 -15.06 -8.70
CA ALA A 334 14.40 -14.52 -8.04
C ALA A 334 13.24 -15.52 -8.04
N ALA A 335 12.47 -15.52 -6.95
CA ALA A 335 11.25 -16.28 -6.80
C ALA A 335 10.21 -15.45 -6.03
N SER A 336 8.92 -15.71 -6.27
CA SER A 336 7.82 -15.18 -5.46
C SER A 336 7.02 -16.34 -4.89
N CYS A 337 6.68 -16.25 -3.61
CA CYS A 337 5.98 -17.27 -2.85
C CYS A 337 4.68 -16.70 -2.28
N PRO A 338 3.52 -17.36 -2.47
CA PRO A 338 2.27 -16.92 -1.86
C PRO A 338 2.32 -17.23 -0.35
N ALA A 339 2.64 -16.22 0.46
CA ALA A 339 2.64 -16.34 1.92
C ALA A 339 1.25 -16.06 2.51
N GLY A 340 0.47 -15.18 1.86
CA GLY A 340 -0.80 -14.71 2.37
C GLY A 340 -0.63 -13.57 3.40
N PRO A 341 -1.67 -12.76 3.62
CA PRO A 341 -1.55 -11.50 4.36
C PRO A 341 -1.53 -11.66 5.89
N ALA A 342 -1.23 -12.85 6.42
CA ALA A 342 -1.38 -13.15 7.85
C ALA A 342 -0.59 -12.18 8.76
N PHE A 343 0.63 -11.82 8.36
CA PHE A 343 1.45 -10.83 9.08
C PHE A 343 1.13 -9.37 8.70
N GLU A 344 0.34 -9.13 7.66
CA GLU A 344 -0.15 -7.80 7.27
C GLU A 344 -1.52 -7.44 7.90
N GLY A 345 -2.11 -8.35 8.68
CA GLY A 345 -3.41 -8.15 9.31
C GLY A 345 -4.56 -8.90 8.65
N GLY A 346 -4.32 -9.68 7.60
CA GLY A 346 -5.37 -10.41 6.90
C GLY A 346 -5.60 -11.83 7.45
N GLY A 347 -6.86 -12.25 7.56
CA GLY A 347 -7.23 -13.62 7.90
C GLY A 347 -7.01 -14.03 9.36
N ILE A 348 -6.71 -13.08 10.24
CA ILE A 348 -6.50 -13.27 11.68
C ILE A 348 -7.45 -12.36 12.45
N ALA A 349 -8.19 -12.90 13.43
CA ALA A 349 -9.37 -12.24 14.01
C ALA A 349 -9.15 -10.81 14.55
N PHE A 350 -8.03 -10.59 15.24
CA PHE A 350 -7.68 -9.28 15.82
C PHE A 350 -6.42 -8.68 15.19
N ALA A 351 -5.96 -9.23 14.06
CA ALA A 351 -4.83 -8.64 13.38
C ALA A 351 -5.26 -7.40 12.61
N MET A 352 -4.35 -6.44 12.52
CA MET A 352 -4.52 -5.22 11.76
C MET A 352 -3.16 -4.80 11.21
N PRO A 353 -3.11 -4.01 10.13
CA PRO A 353 -1.85 -3.41 9.71
C PRO A 353 -1.28 -2.52 10.82
N GLY A 354 0.01 -2.17 10.70
CA GLY A 354 0.73 -1.33 11.68
C GLY A 354 0.24 0.11 11.73
N TYR A 355 -0.96 0.33 12.27
CA TYR A 355 -1.58 1.63 12.47
C TYR A 355 -1.59 2.01 13.96
N GLU A 356 -1.87 3.29 14.27
CA GLU A 356 -2.01 3.75 15.66
C GLU A 356 -2.97 2.85 16.47
N GLY A 357 -2.53 2.40 17.64
CA GLY A 357 -3.28 1.48 18.50
C GLY A 357 -3.09 -0.01 18.16
N ALA A 358 -2.36 -0.37 17.12
CA ALA A 358 -1.95 -1.76 16.93
C ALA A 358 -0.87 -2.14 17.97
N VAL A 359 -0.99 -3.31 18.58
CA VAL A 359 0.04 -3.89 19.45
C VAL A 359 1.25 -4.26 18.58
N GLU A 360 2.36 -3.53 18.74
CA GLU A 360 3.59 -3.71 17.96
C GLU A 360 4.66 -4.54 18.66
N ARG A 361 4.58 -4.63 20.00
CA ARG A 361 5.47 -5.46 20.82
C ARG A 361 4.71 -6.14 21.92
N LEU A 362 5.12 -7.37 22.22
CA LEU A 362 4.51 -8.18 23.26
C LEU A 362 5.57 -9.01 23.99
N SER A 363 5.44 -9.11 25.32
CA SER A 363 6.24 -10.03 26.13
C SER A 363 5.41 -10.67 27.22
N LEU A 364 5.70 -11.93 27.54
CA LEU A 364 5.09 -12.67 28.63
C LEU A 364 6.05 -12.69 29.82
N ARG A 365 5.71 -11.96 30.88
CA ARG A 365 6.50 -11.87 32.14
C ARG A 365 5.64 -12.27 33.32
N ASP A 366 6.14 -13.13 34.19
CA ASP A 366 5.47 -13.56 35.43
C ASP A 366 4.00 -14.01 35.26
N GLY A 367 3.67 -14.53 34.07
CA GLY A 367 2.32 -14.97 33.72
C GLY A 367 1.35 -13.86 33.27
N SER A 368 1.79 -12.60 33.22
CA SER A 368 1.06 -11.48 32.61
C SER A 368 1.56 -11.17 31.20
N VAL A 369 0.72 -10.48 30.44
CA VAL A 369 1.04 -9.95 29.12
C VAL A 369 1.43 -8.48 29.28
N GLU A 370 2.67 -8.15 28.93
CA GLU A 370 3.11 -6.77 28.76
C GLU A 370 3.14 -6.44 27.27
N TYR A 371 2.54 -5.33 26.86
CA TYR A 371 2.50 -4.95 25.45
C TYR A 371 2.76 -3.45 25.26
N ARG A 372 3.11 -3.07 24.04
CA ARG A 372 3.19 -1.68 23.58
C ARG A 372 2.39 -1.52 22.29
N THR A 373 1.66 -0.42 22.19
CA THR A 373 0.91 -0.05 20.99
C THR A 373 1.60 1.06 20.23
N ILE A 374 1.39 1.10 18.91
CA ILE A 374 1.85 2.19 18.06
C ILE A 374 1.22 3.51 18.54
N ALA A 375 2.06 4.54 18.69
CA ALA A 375 1.70 5.88 19.17
C ALA A 375 1.06 5.93 20.58
N ASP A 376 1.28 4.89 21.40
CA ASP A 376 0.77 4.76 22.77
C ASP A 376 -0.76 4.96 22.87
N LYS A 377 -1.49 4.59 21.80
CA LYS A 377 -2.96 4.67 21.74
C LYS A 377 -3.61 3.43 22.37
N PRO A 378 -4.90 3.50 22.77
CA PRO A 378 -5.62 2.31 23.21
C PRO A 378 -5.55 1.18 22.18
N PRO A 379 -5.39 -0.09 22.62
CA PRO A 379 -5.26 -1.21 21.71
C PRO A 379 -6.53 -1.39 20.87
N GLN A 380 -6.34 -1.53 19.56
CA GLN A 380 -7.41 -1.80 18.58
C GLN A 380 -7.24 -3.15 17.88
N GLY A 381 -6.04 -3.74 17.97
CA GLY A 381 -5.69 -5.02 17.38
C GLY A 381 -4.18 -5.26 17.54
N ILE A 382 -3.63 -6.21 16.79
CA ILE A 382 -2.21 -6.58 16.81
C ILE A 382 -1.63 -6.53 15.40
N CYS A 383 -0.44 -5.93 15.22
CA CYS A 383 0.21 -5.90 13.90
C CYS A 383 1.23 -7.04 13.74
N GLY A 384 1.81 -7.18 12.54
CA GLY A 384 2.73 -8.26 12.21
C GLY A 384 3.87 -8.45 13.20
N SER A 385 4.53 -7.38 13.67
CA SER A 385 5.59 -7.48 14.66
C SER A 385 5.08 -7.98 16.02
N GLY A 386 3.90 -7.53 16.44
CA GLY A 386 3.25 -8.02 17.66
C GLY A 386 2.85 -9.49 17.55
N LEU A 387 2.38 -9.94 16.38
CA LEU A 387 2.05 -11.34 16.12
C LEU A 387 3.29 -12.24 16.18
N ILE A 388 4.42 -11.78 15.62
CA ILE A 388 5.70 -12.49 15.71
C ILE A 388 6.14 -12.62 17.17
N ASP A 389 6.13 -11.51 17.92
CA ASP A 389 6.46 -11.49 19.36
C ASP A 389 5.54 -12.45 20.15
N LEU A 390 4.23 -12.40 19.90
CA LEU A 390 3.26 -13.26 20.59
C LEU A 390 3.52 -14.75 20.32
N LEU A 391 3.73 -15.15 19.07
CA LEU A 391 4.06 -16.53 18.74
C LEU A 391 5.38 -16.97 19.36
N ALA A 392 6.40 -16.10 19.32
CA ALA A 392 7.71 -16.37 19.90
C ALA A 392 7.61 -16.57 21.42
N GLU A 393 6.88 -15.70 22.11
CA GLU A 393 6.70 -15.76 23.56
C GLU A 393 5.87 -16.96 24.01
N LEU A 394 4.80 -17.29 23.27
CA LEU A 394 4.00 -18.49 23.53
C LEU A 394 4.83 -19.77 23.39
N ARG A 395 5.72 -19.84 22.40
CA ARG A 395 6.67 -20.95 22.23
C ARG A 395 7.74 -20.95 23.32
N ARG A 396 8.36 -19.81 23.59
CA ARG A 396 9.46 -19.65 24.58
C ARG A 396 9.02 -20.00 26.00
N THR A 397 7.80 -19.63 26.37
CA THR A 397 7.23 -19.88 27.70
C THR A 397 6.55 -21.25 27.82
N GLY A 398 6.57 -22.06 26.76
CA GLY A 398 5.95 -23.39 26.75
C GLY A 398 4.42 -23.37 26.83
N ARG A 399 3.78 -22.22 26.55
CA ARG A 399 2.31 -22.08 26.51
C ARG A 399 1.69 -22.58 25.21
N MET A 400 2.52 -22.81 24.19
CA MET A 400 2.12 -23.35 22.89
C MET A 400 3.10 -24.41 22.41
N SER A 401 2.57 -25.52 21.90
CA SER A 401 3.35 -26.62 21.31
C SER A 401 3.88 -26.27 19.90
N GLU A 402 4.72 -27.15 19.34
CA GLU A 402 5.24 -27.00 17.97
C GLU A 402 4.14 -27.05 16.90
N MET A 403 3.04 -27.73 17.22
CA MET A 403 1.87 -27.86 16.35
C MET A 403 0.86 -26.71 16.54
N GLY A 404 1.22 -25.67 17.29
CA GLY A 404 0.34 -24.51 17.53
C GLY A 404 -0.82 -24.78 18.48
N ALA A 405 -0.75 -25.83 19.31
CA ALA A 405 -1.77 -26.10 20.33
C ALA A 405 -1.39 -25.48 21.68
N PHE A 406 -2.33 -24.82 22.34
CA PHE A 406 -2.12 -24.26 23.68
C PHE A 406 -2.04 -25.37 24.73
N THR A 407 -1.07 -25.27 25.64
CA THR A 407 -0.74 -26.35 26.58
C THR A 407 -1.72 -26.52 27.73
N ASP A 408 -2.53 -25.50 28.00
CA ASP A 408 -3.62 -25.55 28.97
C ASP A 408 -4.91 -26.15 28.39
N GLY A 409 -4.90 -26.56 27.12
CA GLY A 409 -6.06 -27.10 26.42
C GLY A 409 -7.09 -26.06 25.99
N SER A 410 -6.78 -24.76 26.15
CA SER A 410 -7.65 -23.67 25.71
C SER A 410 -7.75 -23.63 24.18
N ALA A 411 -8.85 -23.07 23.68
CA ALA A 411 -9.04 -22.84 22.23
C ALA A 411 -8.36 -21.54 21.76
N GLU A 412 -8.16 -20.59 22.68
CA GLU A 412 -7.70 -19.24 22.41
C GLU A 412 -6.86 -18.71 23.57
N PHE A 413 -5.88 -17.87 23.24
CA PHE A 413 -5.06 -17.15 24.20
C PHE A 413 -5.42 -15.66 24.23
N ALA A 414 -5.83 -15.13 25.38
CA ALA A 414 -6.13 -13.70 25.53
C ALA A 414 -4.86 -12.88 25.73
N PHE A 415 -4.59 -11.93 24.82
CA PHE A 415 -3.42 -11.06 24.89
C PHE A 415 -3.75 -9.61 25.32
N VAL A 416 -5.01 -9.17 25.16
CA VAL A 416 -5.56 -7.96 25.81
C VAL A 416 -6.93 -8.31 26.41
N PRO A 417 -6.98 -8.96 27.59
CA PRO A 417 -8.22 -9.51 28.15
C PRO A 417 -9.32 -8.48 28.36
N GLU A 418 -8.98 -7.26 28.79
CA GLU A 418 -9.91 -6.15 29.02
C GLU A 418 -10.61 -5.65 27.75
N LYS A 419 -10.08 -6.00 26.57
CA LYS A 419 -10.70 -5.75 25.27
C LYS A 419 -11.22 -7.02 24.59
N GLY A 420 -11.08 -8.17 25.24
CA GLY A 420 -11.44 -9.47 24.66
C GLY A 420 -10.61 -9.86 23.45
N MET A 421 -9.39 -9.32 23.29
CA MET A 421 -8.54 -9.64 22.13
C MET A 421 -7.81 -10.96 22.38
N THR A 422 -8.03 -11.91 21.47
CA THR A 422 -7.54 -13.29 21.60
C THR A 422 -6.81 -13.77 20.34
N LEU A 423 -5.95 -14.76 20.50
CA LEU A 423 -5.33 -15.50 19.41
C LEU A 423 -5.84 -16.94 19.45
N SER A 424 -6.57 -17.36 18.43
CA SER A 424 -7.12 -18.71 18.32
C SER A 424 -6.13 -19.68 17.69
N ARG A 425 -6.41 -20.99 17.81
CA ARG A 425 -5.63 -22.02 17.08
C ARG A 425 -5.74 -21.89 15.56
N THR A 426 -6.85 -21.38 15.05
CA THR A 426 -7.02 -21.11 13.61
C THR A 426 -6.09 -19.98 13.17
N ASP A 427 -6.00 -18.92 13.97
CA ASP A 427 -5.06 -17.82 13.72
C ASP A 427 -3.61 -18.31 13.70
N VAL A 428 -3.23 -19.13 14.70
CA VAL A 428 -1.89 -19.74 14.78
C VAL A 428 -1.60 -20.59 13.54
N SER A 429 -2.57 -21.35 13.04
CA SER A 429 -2.41 -22.16 11.82
C SER A 429 -2.16 -21.30 10.59
N ALA A 430 -2.89 -20.20 10.43
CA ALA A 430 -2.71 -19.27 9.31
C ALA A 430 -1.32 -18.59 9.36
N LEU A 431 -0.88 -18.16 10.54
CA LEU A 431 0.47 -17.60 10.73
C LEU A 431 1.57 -18.63 10.45
N ALA A 432 1.37 -19.88 10.88
CA ALA A 432 2.32 -20.97 10.62
C ALA A 432 2.45 -21.26 9.11
N GLN A 433 1.35 -21.22 8.36
CA GLN A 433 1.36 -21.38 6.90
C GLN A 433 2.10 -20.23 6.22
N ALA A 434 1.83 -18.99 6.61
CA ALA A 434 2.54 -17.82 6.06
C ALA A 434 4.04 -17.88 6.32
N LYS A 435 4.44 -18.23 7.56
CA LYS A 435 5.84 -18.46 7.92
C LYS A 435 6.46 -19.60 7.09
N ALA A 436 5.75 -20.71 6.95
CA ALA A 436 6.23 -21.88 6.23
C ALA A 436 6.41 -21.61 4.73
N ALA A 437 5.50 -20.84 4.12
CA ALA A 437 5.63 -20.42 2.72
C ALA A 437 6.91 -19.60 2.50
N ASN A 438 7.17 -18.62 3.38
CA ASN A 438 8.39 -17.82 3.34
C ASN A 438 9.65 -18.69 3.49
N TYR A 439 9.71 -19.56 4.50
CA TYR A 439 10.85 -20.47 4.70
C TYR A 439 11.06 -21.43 3.51
N SER A 440 9.97 -21.96 2.95
CA SER A 440 10.03 -22.85 1.80
C SER A 440 10.58 -22.14 0.57
N GLY A 441 10.16 -20.89 0.35
CA GLY A 441 10.67 -20.04 -0.73
C GLY A 441 12.16 -19.77 -0.65
N GLN A 442 12.70 -19.62 0.57
CA GLN A 442 14.15 -19.47 0.79
C GLN A 442 14.93 -20.78 0.58
N SER A 443 14.27 -21.93 0.77
CA SER A 443 14.91 -23.25 0.76
C SER A 443 14.97 -23.90 -0.62
N ILE A 444 14.02 -23.57 -1.51
CA ILE A 444 13.94 -24.02 -2.91
C ILE A 444 14.93 -23.21 -3.75
#